data_AF-M3INA8-F1
#
_entry.id   AF-M3INA8-F1
#
_cell.length_a   1.000
_cell.length_b   1.000
_cell.length_c   1.000
_cell.angle_alpha   90.00
_cell.angle_beta   90.00
_cell.angle_gamma   90.00
#
_symmetry.space_group_name_H-M   'P 1'
#
loop_
_entity.id
_entity.type
_entity.pdbx_description
1 polymer ?
#
loop_
_entity_poly.entity_id
_entity_poly.type
_entity_poly.pdbx_seq_one_letter_code
_entity_poly.pdbx_strand_id
1 'polypeptide(L)'
;MIHFFESDAKISENEEKISEGFIVTNPPYGVRLGTKEEAKEAYLAWGKKLKDHFSGNVLAIVCGDTSLLGFLKLKKTKNNL
;
A
#
# COMPACT_ATOMS: atom_id res chain seq x y z
N MET A 1 -19.31 9.03 -9.22
CA MET A 1 -19.83 7.77 -8.65
C MET A 1 -18.67 7.07 -7.96
N ILE A 2 -18.86 6.52 -6.76
CA ILE A 2 -17.81 5.80 -6.02
C ILE A 2 -18.18 4.33 -6.00
N HIS A 3 -17.25 3.46 -6.37
CA HIS A 3 -17.40 2.01 -6.36
C HIS A 3 -16.70 1.45 -5.12
N PHE A 4 -17.42 0.63 -4.36
CA PHE A 4 -16.88 -0.07 -3.21
C PHE A 4 -16.86 -1.57 -3.49
N PHE A 5 -15.79 -2.23 -3.09
CA PHE A 5 -15.63 -3.68 -3.16
C PHE A 5 -14.78 -4.15 -1.98
N GLU A 6 -14.96 -5.42 -1.59
CA GLU A 6 -14.17 -6.05 -0.53
C GLU A 6 -12.94 -6.72 -1.14
N SER A 7 -11.76 -6.46 -0.59
CA SER A 7 -10.51 -7.06 -1.05
C SER A 7 -9.42 -6.98 0.01
N ASP A 8 -8.52 -7.97 0.04
CA ASP A 8 -7.33 -7.99 0.90
C ASP A 8 -6.13 -7.41 0.12
N ALA A 9 -5.46 -6.40 0.66
CA ALA A 9 -4.33 -5.70 0.03
C ALA A 9 -3.15 -6.62 -0.38
N LYS A 10 -3.00 -7.80 0.23
CA LYS A 10 -1.98 -8.80 -0.13
C LYS A 10 -2.28 -9.53 -1.44
N ILE A 11 -3.56 -9.61 -1.81
CA ILE A 11 -4.04 -10.29 -3.02
C ILE A 11 -4.80 -9.38 -3.97
N SER A 12 -5.12 -8.15 -3.55
CA SER A 12 -5.97 -7.22 -4.28
C SER A 12 -5.36 -6.90 -5.65
N GLU A 13 -6.17 -7.14 -6.65
CA GLU A 13 -5.94 -6.79 -8.04
C GLU A 13 -7.18 -5.99 -8.45
N ASN A 14 -6.98 -4.88 -9.13
CA ASN A 14 -8.14 -4.16 -9.65
C ASN A 14 -8.63 -4.86 -10.91
N GLU A 15 -9.95 -5.03 -11.04
CA GLU A 15 -10.57 -5.61 -12.23
C GLU A 15 -10.23 -4.78 -13.48
N GLU A 16 -10.07 -3.46 -13.30
CA GLU A 16 -9.59 -2.54 -14.32
C GLU A 16 -8.18 -2.03 -14.00
N LYS A 17 -7.29 -2.01 -14.98
CA LYS A 17 -5.98 -1.38 -14.80
C LYS A 17 -6.16 0.13 -14.65
N ILE A 18 -5.89 0.63 -13.45
CA ILE A 18 -5.75 2.07 -13.21
C ILE A 18 -4.28 2.42 -13.41
N SER A 19 -4.00 3.43 -14.23
CA SER A 19 -2.68 4.06 -14.40
C SER A 19 -2.86 5.57 -14.46
N GLU A 20 -1.79 6.32 -14.23
CA GLU A 20 -1.80 7.80 -14.22
C GLU A 20 -2.72 8.42 -13.15
N GLY A 21 -3.12 7.62 -12.16
CA GLY A 21 -3.98 8.03 -11.06
C GLY A 21 -3.28 8.11 -9.71
N PHE A 22 -4.08 8.23 -8.65
CA PHE A 22 -3.63 8.29 -7.27
C PHE A 22 -4.20 7.13 -6.45
N ILE A 23 -3.34 6.50 -5.65
CA ILE A 23 -3.75 5.60 -4.57
C ILE A 23 -3.57 6.36 -3.27
N VAL A 24 -4.69 6.65 -2.59
CA VAL A 24 -4.69 7.38 -1.31
C VAL A 24 -5.13 6.42 -0.21
N THR A 25 -4.31 6.23 0.81
CA THR A 25 -4.60 5.24 1.85
C THR A 25 -3.99 5.58 3.21
N ASN A 26 -4.66 5.12 4.26
CA ASN A 26 -4.21 5.14 5.66
C ASN A 26 -4.25 3.69 6.17
N PRO A 27 -3.32 2.83 5.72
CA PRO A 27 -3.30 1.43 6.13
C PRO A 27 -3.08 1.35 7.65
N PRO A 28 -3.55 0.29 8.32
CA PRO A 28 -3.30 0.11 9.74
C PRO A 28 -1.79 0.05 10.04
N TYR A 29 -1.40 0.50 11.24
CA TYR A 29 -0.02 0.54 11.73
C TYR A 29 0.09 -0.07 13.14
N GLY A 30 1.26 -0.67 13.44
CA GLY A 30 1.61 -1.13 14.78
C GLY A 30 0.76 -2.29 15.30
N VAL A 31 0.44 -2.28 16.60
CA VAL A 31 -0.29 -3.33 17.35
C VAL A 31 -1.61 -3.82 16.73
N ARG A 32 -2.18 -3.06 15.79
CA ARG A 32 -3.42 -3.44 15.07
C ARG A 32 -3.20 -4.45 13.94
N LEU A 33 -1.96 -4.67 13.50
CA LEU A 33 -1.57 -5.65 12.50
C LEU A 33 -1.01 -6.95 13.10
N GLY A 34 -1.09 -7.10 14.43
CA GLY A 34 -0.48 -8.20 15.16
C GLY A 34 0.95 -7.86 15.59
N THR A 35 1.87 -8.79 15.35
CA THR A 35 3.30 -8.66 15.62
C THR A 35 4.00 -7.78 14.57
N LYS A 36 5.23 -7.35 14.89
CA LYS A 36 6.05 -6.56 13.96
C LYS A 36 6.41 -7.37 12.71
N GLU A 37 6.60 -8.68 12.88
CA GLU A 37 6.88 -9.65 11.83
C GLU A 37 5.69 -9.79 10.88
N GLU A 38 4.48 -9.97 11.40
CA GLU A 38 3.25 -10.04 10.59
C GLU A 38 3.00 -8.74 9.83
N ALA A 39 3.20 -7.58 10.49
CA ALA A 39 3.11 -6.28 9.83
C ALA A 39 4.14 -6.14 8.70
N LYS A 40 5.38 -6.57 8.91
CA LYS A 40 6.42 -6.59 7.88
C LYS A 40 6.02 -7.47 6.69
N GLU A 41 5.52 -8.68 6.93
CA GLU A 41 5.09 -9.61 5.89
C GLU A 41 3.94 -9.04 5.07
N ALA A 42 2.95 -8.43 5.73
CA ALA A 42 1.84 -7.77 5.07
C ALA A 42 2.30 -6.63 4.15
N TYR A 43 3.22 -5.78 4.62
CA TYR A 43 3.76 -4.68 3.82
C TYR A 43 4.64 -5.14 2.66
N LEU A 44 5.38 -6.25 2.82
CA LEU A 44 6.13 -6.86 1.72
C LEU A 44 5.20 -7.40 0.62
N ALA A 45 4.17 -8.14 1.02
CA ALA A 45 3.19 -8.70 0.09
C ALA A 45 2.41 -7.59 -0.65
N TRP A 46 1.99 -6.57 0.08
CA TRP A 46 1.31 -5.43 -0.51
C TRP A 46 2.21 -4.63 -1.46
N GLY A 47 3.47 -4.39 -1.08
CA GLY A 47 4.46 -3.76 -1.95
C GLY A 47 4.65 -4.49 -3.29
N LYS A 48 4.60 -5.83 -3.28
CA LYS A 48 4.62 -6.65 -4.49
C LYS A 48 3.38 -6.37 -5.36
N LYS A 49 2.18 -6.39 -4.77
CA LYS A 49 0.93 -6.12 -5.51
C LYS A 49 0.88 -4.72 -6.11
N LEU A 50 1.34 -3.71 -5.39
CA LEU A 50 1.45 -2.34 -5.90
C LEU A 50 2.33 -2.24 -7.15
N LYS A 51 3.44 -2.99 -7.21
CA LYS A 51 4.31 -3.02 -8.39
C LYS A 51 3.68 -3.78 -9.56
N ASP A 52 3.07 -4.92 -9.28
CA ASP A 52 2.58 -5.83 -10.31
C ASP A 52 1.31 -5.29 -10.99
N HIS A 53 0.41 -4.64 -10.22
CA HIS A 53 -0.93 -4.29 -10.69
C HIS A 53 -1.21 -2.78 -10.71
N PHE A 54 -0.44 -1.98 -9.97
CA PHE A 54 -0.72 -0.55 -9.79
C PHE A 54 0.44 0.36 -10.23
N SER A 55 1.35 -0.16 -11.04
CA SER A 55 2.43 0.64 -11.64
C SER A 55 1.89 1.79 -12.49
N GLY A 56 2.62 2.91 -12.53
CA GLY A 56 2.21 4.12 -13.22
C GLY A 56 1.30 5.06 -12.41
N ASN A 57 0.93 4.69 -11.18
CA ASN A 57 0.17 5.54 -10.27
C ASN A 57 1.07 6.23 -9.23
N VAL A 58 0.55 7.29 -8.63
CA VAL A 58 1.14 7.95 -7.46
C VAL A 58 0.52 7.37 -6.18
N LEU A 59 1.35 6.81 -5.30
CA LEU A 59 0.93 6.37 -3.98
C LEU A 59 1.10 7.50 -2.95
N ALA A 60 0.00 7.93 -2.35
CA ALA A 60 -0.04 8.83 -1.20
C ALA A 60 -0.48 8.04 0.05
N ILE A 61 0.44 7.88 0.99
CA ILE A 61 0.25 7.05 2.19
C ILE A 61 0.43 7.89 3.46
N VAL A 62 -0.58 7.86 4.34
CA VAL A 62 -0.53 8.55 5.64
C VAL A 62 -0.07 7.56 6.69
N CYS A 63 1.19 7.63 7.13
CA CYS A 63 1.80 6.58 7.96
C CYS A 63 2.31 7.04 9.32
N GLY A 64 1.81 6.42 10.39
CA GLY A 64 2.23 6.68 11.77
C GLY A 64 3.58 6.05 12.14
N ASP A 65 3.93 4.89 11.57
CA ASP A 65 5.22 4.22 11.75
C ASP A 65 5.94 4.09 10.41
N THR A 66 6.79 5.07 10.11
CA THR A 66 7.51 5.15 8.84
C THR A 66 8.48 3.98 8.60
N SER A 67 8.84 3.21 9.64
CA SER A 67 9.69 2.03 9.48
C SER A 67 9.02 0.95 8.61
N LEU A 68 7.68 0.90 8.62
CA LEU A 68 6.91 -0.05 7.81
C LEU A 68 6.93 0.30 6.31
N LEU A 69 7.08 1.58 5.96
CA LEU A 69 7.10 2.02 4.55
C LEU A 69 8.30 1.44 3.79
N GLY A 70 9.42 1.18 4.48
CA GLY A 70 10.60 0.55 3.89
C GLY A 70 10.34 -0.87 3.38
N PHE A 71 9.30 -1.54 3.87
CA PHE A 71 8.92 -2.89 3.43
C PHE A 71 8.10 -2.90 2.14
N LEU A 72 7.52 -1.77 1.71
CA LEU A 72 6.85 -1.68 0.40
C LEU A 72 7.83 -1.82 -0.78
N LYS A 73 9.12 -1.57 -0.54
CA LYS A 73 10.19 -1.62 -1.56
C LYS A 73 9.92 -0.73 -2.77
N LEU A 74 9.23 0.39 -2.58
CA LEU A 74 8.94 1.39 -3.62
C LEU A 74 9.98 2.52 -3.62
N LYS A 75 10.20 3.14 -4.79
CA LYS A 75 11.04 4.34 -4.88
C LYS A 75 10.23 5.54 -4.39
N LYS A 76 10.79 6.27 -3.42
CA LYS A 76 10.17 7.49 -2.88
C LYS A 76 10.47 8.67 -3.79
N THR A 77 9.44 9.45 -4.13
CA THR A 77 9.58 10.61 -5.03
C THR A 77 9.56 11.95 -4.28
N LYS A 78 8.82 12.07 -3.15
CA LYS A 78 8.79 13.24 -2.26
C LYS A 78 8.57 12.81 -0.79
N ASN A 79 9.09 13.58 0.17
CA ASN A 79 8.83 13.43 1.60
C ASN A 79 8.31 14.76 2.15
N ASN A 80 7.15 14.74 2.84
CA ASN A 80 6.57 15.93 3.48
C ASN A 80 6.45 15.76 5.00
N LEU A 81 7.29 14.90 5.59
CA LEU A 81 7.46 14.72 7.03
C LEU A 81 8.78 15.36 7.46
#